data_AF-A0A925DG89-F1
#
_entry.id   AF-A0A925DG89-F1
#
_cell.length_a   1.000
_cell.length_b   1.000
_cell.length_c   1.000
_cell.angle_alpha   90.00
_cell.angle_beta   90.00
_cell.angle_gamma   90.00
#
_symmetry.space_group_name_H-M   'P 1'
#
loop_
_entity.id
_entity.type
_entity.pdbx_description
1 polymer ?
#
loop_
_entity_poly.entity_id
_entity_poly.type
_entity_poly.pdbx_seq_one_letter_code
_entity_poly.pdbx_strand_id
1 'polypeptide(L)'
;MRGAILGFVGGAACLQARPVLPDHPAVALAVLVLIFSLPLYFTRDTKPALRGAVSALFGLGLGFFWAALLAQAALAPQLDKADEGVDVTLIGTIDNLPNPLAQGVRFNFLVERVVD
;
A
#
# COMPACT_ATOMS: atom_id res chain seq x y z
N MET A 1 8.30 10.05 21.38
CA MET A 1 8.88 9.20 20.32
C MET A 1 8.15 7.86 20.20
N ARG A 2 8.05 7.05 21.26
CA ARG A 2 7.38 5.73 21.22
C ARG A 2 5.92 5.77 20.72
N GLY A 3 5.13 6.75 21.17
CA GLY A 3 3.72 6.88 20.77
C GLY A 3 3.52 7.10 19.26
N ALA A 4 4.35 7.93 18.63
CA ALA A 4 4.27 8.18 17.19
C ALA A 4 4.64 6.94 16.36
N ILE A 5 5.64 6.17 16.78
CA ILE A 5 6.05 4.93 16.10
C ILE A 5 4.94 3.88 16.21
N LEU A 6 4.38 3.69 17.43
CA LEU A 6 3.26 2.77 17.64
C LEU A 6 2.03 3.19 16.85
N GLY A 7 1.73 4.48 16.82
CA GLY A 7 0.69 5.06 15.98
C GLY A 7 0.92 4.70 14.51
N PHE A 8 2.10 4.99 13.98
CA PHE A 8 2.48 4.71 12.58
C PHE A 8 2.29 3.24 12.20
N VAL A 9 2.82 2.32 13.00
CA VAL A 9 2.64 0.88 12.74
C VAL A 9 1.16 0.49 12.81
N GLY A 10 0.42 1.01 13.79
CA GLY A 10 -1.03 0.76 13.92
C GLY A 10 -1.84 1.31 12.73
N GLY A 11 -1.47 2.47 12.21
CA GLY A 11 -2.08 3.05 11.01
C GLY A 11 -1.86 2.20 9.76
N ALA A 12 -0.62 1.77 9.55
CA ALA A 12 -0.28 0.87 8.45
C ALA A 12 -1.02 -0.48 8.56
N ALA A 13 -1.08 -1.08 9.75
CA ALA A 13 -1.80 -2.32 10.00
C ALA A 13 -3.32 -2.16 9.77
N CYS A 14 -3.91 -1.03 10.16
CA CYS A 14 -5.32 -0.75 9.93
C CYS A 14 -5.66 -0.69 8.44
N LEU A 15 -4.78 -0.11 7.62
CA LEU A 15 -4.96 -0.11 6.17
C LEU A 15 -4.91 -1.52 5.58
N GLN A 16 -4.00 -2.38 6.04
CA GLN A 16 -3.88 -3.76 5.55
C GLN A 16 -5.14 -4.59 5.77
N ALA A 17 -5.95 -4.25 6.79
CA ALA A 17 -7.23 -4.90 7.05
C ALA A 17 -8.39 -4.36 6.19
N ARG A 18 -8.17 -3.32 5.37
CA ARG A 18 -9.21 -2.73 4.52
C ARG A 18 -9.14 -3.30 3.10
N PRO A 19 -10.30 -3.70 2.52
CA PRO A 19 -10.36 -4.20 1.15
C PRO A 19 -10.27 -3.10 0.09
N VAL A 20 -10.53 -1.84 0.47
CA VAL A 20 -10.59 -0.70 -0.45
C VAL A 20 -9.54 0.33 -0.04
N LEU A 21 -8.76 0.78 -1.02
CA LEU A 21 -7.79 1.85 -0.83
C LEU A 21 -8.49 3.23 -0.86
N PRO A 22 -7.99 4.22 -0.10
CA PRO A 22 -8.42 5.61 -0.26
C PRO A 22 -8.16 6.11 -1.69
N ASP A 23 -9.06 6.90 -2.26
CA ASP A 23 -8.92 7.42 -3.63
C ASP A 23 -7.76 8.40 -3.78
N HIS A 24 -7.57 9.29 -2.79
CA HIS A 24 -6.59 10.37 -2.83
C HIS A 24 -5.70 10.41 -1.58
N PRO A 25 -4.85 9.38 -1.36
CA PRO A 25 -4.05 9.28 -0.15
C PRO A 25 -2.99 10.39 -0.06
N ALA A 26 -2.49 10.91 -1.18
CA ALA A 26 -1.56 12.04 -1.20
C ALA A 26 -2.19 13.32 -0.62
N VAL A 27 -3.41 13.66 -1.06
CA VAL A 27 -4.15 14.83 -0.57
C VAL A 27 -4.49 14.66 0.90
N ALA A 28 -4.96 13.47 1.29
CA ALA A 28 -5.30 13.18 2.67
C ALA A 28 -4.07 13.25 3.60
N LEU A 29 -2.90 12.79 3.15
CA LEU A 29 -1.64 12.93 3.87
C LEU A 29 -1.25 14.40 4.03
N ALA A 30 -1.37 15.21 2.98
CA ALA A 30 -1.04 16.64 3.03
C ALA A 30 -1.94 17.40 4.02
N VAL A 31 -3.26 17.13 3.98
CA VAL A 31 -4.23 17.69 4.93
C VAL A 31 -3.91 17.27 6.36
N LEU A 32 -3.55 16.00 6.57
CA LEU A 32 -3.16 15.50 7.89
C LEU A 32 -1.94 16.25 8.44
N VAL A 33 -0.88 16.41 7.64
CA VAL A 33 0.32 17.16 8.04
C VAL A 33 -0.03 18.60 8.38
N LEU A 34 -0.91 19.24 7.59
CA LEU A 34 -1.32 20.62 7.82
C LEU A 34 -2.12 20.77 9.13
N ILE A 35 -3.10 19.89 9.38
CA ILE A 35 -3.91 19.89 10.60
C ILE A 35 -3.05 19.67 11.85
N PHE A 36 -2.07 18.78 11.79
CA PHE A 36 -1.23 18.43 12.94
C PHE A 36 -0.01 19.35 13.14
N SER A 37 0.31 20.21 12.17
CA SER A 37 1.45 21.14 12.25
C SER A 37 1.36 22.11 13.45
N LEU A 38 0.23 22.81 13.62
CA LEU A 38 -0.01 23.74 14.72
C LEU A 38 -0.11 23.03 16.09
N PRO A 39 -0.93 21.97 16.25
CA PRO A 39 -1.03 21.26 17.51
C PRO A 39 0.30 20.70 18.00
N LEU A 40 1.15 20.14 17.11
CA LEU A 40 2.48 19.68 17.53
C LEU A 40 3.39 20.83 17.95
N TYR A 41 3.24 22.02 17.36
CA TYR A 41 4.00 23.20 17.74
C TYR A 41 3.56 23.75 19.10
N PHE A 42 2.26 23.94 19.31
CA PHE A 42 1.72 24.49 20.56
C PHE A 42 1.73 23.48 21.72
N THR A 43 1.70 22.18 21.45
CA THR A 43 1.76 21.16 22.52
C THR A 43 3.18 20.88 23.03
N ARG A 44 4.17 21.66 22.60
CA ARG A 44 5.57 21.52 23.02
C ARG A 44 5.76 21.79 24.51
N ASP A 45 5.01 22.76 25.06
CA ASP A 45 5.11 23.22 26.45
C ASP A 45 3.94 22.75 27.34
N THR A 46 3.03 21.92 26.83
CA THR A 46 1.88 21.39 27.59
C THR A 46 2.15 19.98 28.15
N LYS A 47 1.16 19.45 28.89
CA LYS A 47 1.25 18.17 29.61
C LYS A 47 1.75 17.03 28.71
N PRO A 48 2.69 16.19 29.20
CA PRO A 48 3.35 15.15 28.41
C PRO A 48 2.37 14.09 27.86
N ALA A 49 1.26 13.85 28.55
CA ALA A 49 0.20 12.94 28.10
C ALA A 49 -0.50 13.43 26.83
N LEU A 50 -0.82 14.72 26.74
CA LEU A 50 -1.48 15.31 25.57
C LEU A 50 -0.56 15.24 24.35
N ARG A 51 0.72 15.59 24.54
CA ARG A 51 1.74 15.47 23.50
C ARG A 51 1.89 14.03 23.02
N GLY A 52 1.86 13.06 23.94
CA GLY A 52 1.86 11.63 23.63
C GLY A 52 0.71 11.24 22.73
N ALA A 53 -0.52 11.60 23.10
CA ALA A 53 -1.74 11.31 22.35
C ALA A 53 -1.74 11.96 20.95
N VAL A 54 -1.42 13.25 20.85
CA VAL A 54 -1.32 13.97 19.57
C VAL A 54 -0.27 13.33 18.67
N SER A 55 0.90 12.96 19.22
CA SER A 55 1.95 12.29 18.45
C SER A 55 1.55 10.90 17.96
N ALA A 56 0.77 10.15 18.75
CA ALA A 56 0.28 8.83 18.38
C ALA A 56 -0.79 8.91 17.28
N LEU A 57 -1.74 9.85 17.40
CA LEU A 57 -2.75 10.10 16.38
C LEU A 57 -2.13 10.56 15.05
N PHE A 58 -1.16 11.48 15.13
CA PHE A 58 -0.41 11.90 13.95
C PHE A 58 0.33 10.74 13.31
N GLY A 59 1.05 9.95 14.12
CA GLY A 59 1.72 8.74 13.67
C GLY A 59 0.75 7.79 12.95
N LEU A 60 -0.42 7.53 13.54
CA LEU A 60 -1.46 6.67 12.96
C LEU A 60 -1.91 7.14 11.59
N GLY A 61 -2.26 8.42 11.45
CA GLY A 61 -2.64 8.97 10.15
C GLY A 61 -1.50 8.91 9.13
N LEU A 62 -0.28 9.23 9.57
CA LEU A 62 0.91 9.20 8.70
C LEU A 62 1.16 7.77 8.18
N GLY A 63 1.13 6.77 9.05
CA GLY A 63 1.33 5.37 8.68
C GLY A 63 0.25 4.83 7.77
N PHE A 64 -1.02 5.20 8.03
CA PHE A 64 -2.15 4.82 7.20
C PHE A 64 -2.02 5.37 5.76
N PHE A 65 -1.81 6.67 5.60
CA PHE A 65 -1.76 7.28 4.27
C PHE A 65 -0.44 7.00 3.52
N TRP A 66 0.68 6.85 4.25
CA TRP A 66 1.92 6.37 3.66
C TRP A 66 1.78 4.97 3.07
N ALA A 67 1.20 4.03 3.82
CA ALA A 67 0.94 2.69 3.34
C ALA A 67 -0.04 2.70 2.15
N ALA A 68 -1.01 3.61 2.13
CA ALA A 68 -1.96 3.75 1.03
C ALA A 68 -1.28 4.23 -0.25
N LEU A 69 -0.34 5.17 -0.17
CA LEU A 69 0.46 5.60 -1.33
C LEU A 69 1.29 4.46 -1.92
N LEU A 70 1.96 3.69 -1.06
CA LEU A 70 2.74 2.53 -1.52
C LEU A 70 1.86 1.46 -2.15
N ALA A 71 0.70 1.17 -1.54
CA ALA A 71 -0.24 0.21 -2.07
C ALA A 71 -0.83 0.67 -3.42
N GLN A 72 -1.16 1.96 -3.57
CA GLN A 72 -1.57 2.52 -4.86
C GLN A 72 -0.47 2.38 -5.91
N ALA A 73 0.77 2.72 -5.59
CA ALA A 73 1.89 2.61 -6.53
C ALA A 73 2.15 1.14 -6.95
N ALA A 74 2.01 0.19 -6.01
CA ALA A 74 2.17 -1.23 -6.29
C ALA A 74 1.03 -1.81 -7.14
N LEU A 75 -0.20 -1.26 -7.01
CA LEU A 75 -1.38 -1.65 -7.79
C LEU A 75 -1.56 -0.83 -9.07
N ALA A 76 -0.79 0.24 -9.27
CA ALA A 76 -0.91 1.10 -10.44
C ALA A 76 -0.63 0.38 -11.77
N PRO A 77 0.32 -0.59 -11.85
CA PRO A 77 0.42 -1.48 -13.00
C PRO A 77 -0.76 -2.45 -12.98
N GLN A 78 -1.87 -2.06 -13.59
CA GLN A 78 -3.03 -2.92 -13.80
C GLN A 78 -2.96 -3.56 -15.19
N LEU A 79 -3.48 -4.78 -15.30
CA LEU A 79 -3.80 -5.35 -16.62
C LEU A 79 -4.88 -4.47 -17.25
N ASP A 80 -4.82 -4.28 -18.57
CA ASP A 80 -5.89 -3.55 -19.24
C ASP A 80 -7.21 -4.32 -19.05
N LYS A 81 -8.28 -3.60 -18.70
CA LYS A 81 -9.58 -4.23 -18.41
C LYS A 81 -10.14 -5.02 -19.58
N ALA A 82 -9.72 -4.68 -20.80
CA ALA A 82 -10.09 -5.40 -22.02
C ALA A 82 -9.47 -6.80 -22.07
N ASP A 83 -8.35 -7.02 -21.39
CA ASP A 83 -7.59 -8.27 -21.37
C ASP A 83 -7.94 -9.14 -20.13
N GLU A 84 -8.81 -8.64 -19.23
CA GLU A 84 -9.25 -9.39 -18.06
C GLU A 84 -10.27 -10.48 -18.44
N GLY A 85 -9.98 -11.74 -18.08
CA GLY A 85 -10.90 -12.86 -18.28
C GLY A 85 -11.08 -13.29 -19.75
N VAL A 86 -10.19 -12.83 -20.63
CA VAL A 86 -10.13 -13.22 -22.04
C VAL A 86 -9.08 -14.31 -22.21
N ASP A 87 -9.40 -15.33 -23.00
CA ASP A 87 -8.42 -16.36 -23.38
C ASP A 87 -7.43 -15.76 -24.38
N VAL A 88 -6.13 -15.94 -24.11
CA VAL A 88 -5.05 -15.45 -24.98
C VAL A 88 -4.24 -16.63 -25.49
N THR A 89 -4.02 -16.70 -26.80
CA THR A 89 -3.15 -17.72 -27.40
C THR A 89 -1.72 -17.19 -27.52
N LEU A 90 -0.77 -17.88 -26.90
CA LEU A 90 0.63 -17.48 -26.86
C LEU A 90 1.53 -18.56 -27.47
N ILE A 91 2.53 -18.13 -28.25
CA ILE A 91 3.62 -18.97 -28.73
C ILE A 91 4.91 -18.49 -28.09
N GLY A 92 5.74 -19.44 -27.65
CA GLY A 92 6.97 -19.15 -26.93
C GLY A 92 7.64 -20.39 -26.38
N THR A 93 8.64 -20.17 -25.52
CA THR A 93 9.50 -21.22 -24.99
C THR A 93 9.40 -21.27 -23.47
N ILE A 94 9.52 -22.48 -22.90
CA ILE A 94 9.59 -22.67 -21.45
C ILE A 94 11.00 -22.28 -20.97
N ASP A 95 11.09 -21.23 -20.16
CA ASP A 95 12.34 -20.58 -19.74
C ASP A 95 12.90 -21.14 -18.41
N ASN A 96 12.16 -22.01 -17.74
CA ASN A 96 12.59 -22.63 -16.48
C ASN A 96 12.15 -24.10 -16.43
N LEU A 97 12.91 -24.92 -15.69
CA LEU A 97 12.52 -26.28 -15.36
C LEU A 97 11.12 -26.30 -14.70
N PRO A 98 10.17 -27.06 -15.25
CA PRO A 98 8.82 -27.11 -14.71
C PRO A 98 8.81 -27.68 -13.28
N ASN A 99 8.18 -26.96 -12.36
CA ASN A 99 8.05 -27.35 -10.97
C ASN A 99 6.65 -27.98 -10.73
N PRO A 100 6.55 -29.28 -10.40
CA PRO A 100 5.28 -29.92 -10.11
C PRO A 100 4.76 -29.55 -8.71
N LEU A 101 3.50 -29.13 -8.63
CA LEU A 101 2.74 -28.88 -7.42
C LEU A 101 1.48 -29.76 -7.39
N ALA A 102 0.81 -29.82 -6.25
CA ALA A 102 -0.42 -30.61 -6.08
C ALA A 102 -1.56 -30.21 -7.03
N GLN A 103 -1.63 -28.93 -7.42
CA GLN A 103 -2.67 -28.41 -8.33
C GLN A 103 -2.19 -28.14 -9.77
N GLY A 104 -0.99 -28.60 -10.16
CA GLY A 104 -0.49 -28.40 -11.52
C GLY A 104 1.01 -28.14 -11.58
N VAL A 105 1.50 -27.59 -12.69
CA VAL A 105 2.93 -27.35 -12.92
C VAL A 105 3.17 -25.86 -13.12
N ARG A 106 4.16 -25.28 -12.43
CA ARG A 106 4.57 -23.89 -12.60
C ARG A 106 5.89 -23.82 -13.37
N PHE A 107 5.93 -22.97 -14.39
CA PHE A 107 7.12 -22.66 -15.17
C PHE A 107 7.07 -21.20 -15.62
N ASN A 108 8.23 -20.65 -15.95
CA ASN A 108 8.30 -19.34 -16.61
C ASN A 108 8.17 -19.55 -18.11
N PHE A 109 7.36 -18.74 -18.77
CA PHE A 109 7.14 -18.82 -20.21
C PHE A 109 7.67 -17.55 -20.87
N LEU A 110 8.64 -17.71 -21.76
CA LEU A 110 9.17 -16.62 -22.56
C LEU A 110 8.28 -16.46 -23.79
N VAL A 111 7.45 -15.42 -23.79
CA VAL A 111 6.53 -15.12 -24.88
C VAL A 111 7.32 -14.63 -26.10
N GLU A 112 7.17 -15.31 -27.23
CA GLU A 112 7.76 -14.92 -28.52
C GLU A 112 6.73 -14.22 -29.40
N ARG A 113 5.47 -14.69 -29.37
CA ARG A 113 4.37 -14.16 -30.17
C ARG A 113 3.02 -14.33 -29.47
N VAL A 114 2.18 -13.30 -29.56
CA VAL A 114 0.75 -13.37 -29.25
C VAL A 114 0.00 -13.69 -30.55
N VAL A 115 -0.87 -14.68 -30.52
CA VAL A 115 -1.71 -15.10 -31.66
C VAL A 115 -3.13 -14.67 -31.32
N ASP A 116 -3.67 -13.74 -32.09
CA ASP A 116 -5.04 -13.23 -31.93
C ASP A 116 -6.10 -14.34 -31.91
#